data_AF-A0AAF1AAE0-F1
#
_entry.id   AF-A0AAF1AAE0-F1
#
_cell.length_a   1.000
_cell.length_b   1.000
_cell.length_c   1.000
_cell.angle_alpha   90.00
_cell.angle_beta   90.00
_cell.angle_gamma   90.00
#
_symmetry.space_group_name_H-M   'P 1'
#
loop_
_entity.id
_entity.type
_entity.pdbx_description
1 polymer ?
#
loop_
_entity_poly.entity_id
_entity_poly.type
_entity_poly.pdbx_seq_one_letter_code
_entity_poly.pdbx_strand_id
1 'polypeptide(L)'
;MATEHVRGLRLFVADAAGENWSELTAGGTAAVRIAAPDLHEARRVRGRITDDVAVILDITVAIAADYRSARHAMPRIDGDTLHYAGTIEGLAGLVGDIFMADVADGVTIIPASPEQDMRRLADEALDRIARRLPLAGAA
;
A
#
# COMPACT_ATOMS: atom_id res chain seq x y z
N MET A 1 -0.38 -10.17 30.66
CA MET A 1 -1.28 -9.20 30.03
C MET A 1 -0.69 -8.91 28.67
N ALA A 2 -1.21 -9.57 27.62
CA ALA A 2 -0.74 -9.31 26.27
C ALA A 2 -1.15 -7.89 25.92
N THR A 3 -0.18 -7.00 25.71
CA THR A 3 -0.43 -5.67 25.16
C THR A 3 -1.14 -5.91 23.84
N GLU A 4 -2.44 -5.60 23.79
CA GLU A 4 -3.16 -5.46 22.54
C GLU A 4 -2.44 -4.34 21.80
N HIS A 5 -1.48 -4.72 20.94
CA HIS A 5 -0.90 -3.78 20.01
C HIS A 5 -2.05 -3.37 19.12
N VAL A 6 -2.53 -2.13 19.28
CA VAL A 6 -3.39 -1.50 18.30
C VAL A 6 -2.66 -1.66 16.97
N ARG A 7 -3.14 -2.59 16.13
CA ARG A 7 -2.55 -2.80 14.81
C ARG A 7 -2.83 -1.53 14.04
N GLY A 8 -1.79 -0.73 13.83
CA GLY A 8 -1.83 0.40 12.93
C GLY A 8 -1.49 -0.07 11.53
N LEU A 9 -2.07 0.59 10.53
CA LEU A 9 -1.70 0.36 9.13
C LEU A 9 -0.21 0.69 8.95
N ARG A 10 0.52 -0.18 8.23
CA ARG A 10 1.89 0.11 7.80
C ARG A 10 1.93 0.57 6.35
N LEU A 11 2.73 1.62 6.08
CA LEU A 11 2.88 2.17 4.74
C LEU A 11 4.35 2.14 4.33
N PHE A 12 4.60 1.59 3.15
CA PHE A 12 5.90 1.54 2.51
C PHE A 12 5.84 2.23 1.16
N VAL A 13 7.00 2.68 0.68
CA VAL A 13 7.20 3.21 -0.67
C VAL A 13 8.31 2.44 -1.34
N ALA A 14 8.22 2.24 -2.65
CA ALA A 14 9.30 1.72 -3.47
C ALA A 14 9.59 2.61 -4.67
N ASP A 15 10.72 2.37 -5.34
CA ASP A 15 10.98 2.91 -6.67
C ASP A 15 10.09 2.26 -7.75
N ALA A 16 10.14 2.77 -8.98
CA ALA A 16 9.35 2.25 -10.11
C ALA A 16 9.68 0.79 -10.47
N ALA A 17 10.89 0.31 -10.13
CA ALA A 17 11.26 -1.09 -10.28
C ALA A 17 10.64 -1.98 -9.18
N GLY A 18 10.17 -1.37 -8.10
CA GLY A 18 9.66 -2.07 -6.93
C GLY A 18 10.76 -2.81 -6.19
N GLU A 19 12.03 -2.43 -6.30
CA GLU A 19 13.14 -3.14 -5.65
C GLU A 19 13.55 -2.46 -4.35
N ASN A 20 13.64 -1.12 -4.38
CA ASN A 20 14.11 -0.33 -3.25
C ASN A 20 12.94 0.22 -2.45
N TRP A 21 12.45 -0.57 -1.49
CA TRP A 21 11.36 -0.18 -0.61
C TRP A 21 11.82 0.30 0.77
N SER A 22 11.11 1.28 1.34
CA SER A 22 11.34 1.78 2.69
C SER A 22 10.02 2.04 3.40
N GLU A 23 10.02 1.86 4.72
CA GLU A 23 8.83 2.13 5.56
C GLU A 23 8.70 3.62 5.83
N LEU A 24 7.48 4.15 5.69
CA LEU A 24 7.12 5.50 6.11
C LEU A 24 6.51 5.55 7.51
N THR A 25 5.87 4.45 7.91
CA THR A 25 5.38 4.23 9.28
C THR A 25 6.49 3.66 10.17
N ALA A 26 6.20 3.47 11.46
CA ALA A 26 7.15 2.88 12.42
C ALA A 26 6.59 1.57 13.01
N GLY A 27 6.33 0.56 12.16
CA GLY A 27 5.93 -0.75 12.61
C GLY A 27 7.08 -1.53 13.25
N GLY A 28 6.85 -2.13 14.42
CA GLY A 28 7.89 -2.82 15.20
C GLY A 28 8.10 -4.30 14.85
N THR A 29 7.24 -4.90 14.02
CA THR A 29 7.32 -6.31 13.63
C THR A 29 8.01 -6.49 12.26
N ALA A 30 8.55 -7.68 12.00
CA ALA A 30 9.07 -8.01 10.68
C ALA A 30 7.94 -7.91 9.63
N ALA A 31 8.27 -7.41 8.43
CA ALA A 31 7.34 -7.25 7.33
C ALA A 31 7.71 -8.19 6.19
N VAL A 32 6.71 -8.88 5.63
CA VAL A 32 6.84 -9.66 4.39
C VAL A 32 6.03 -8.98 3.30
N ARG A 33 6.66 -8.83 2.15
CA ARG A 33 6.07 -8.19 0.98
C ARG A 33 5.45 -9.23 0.07
N ILE A 34 4.23 -8.98 -0.40
CA ILE A 34 3.52 -9.85 -1.34
C ILE A 34 3.05 -9.08 -2.56
N ALA A 35 3.14 -9.71 -3.71
CA ALA A 35 2.49 -9.27 -4.94
C ALA A 35 1.25 -10.13 -5.18
N ALA A 36 0.14 -9.49 -5.54
CA ALA A 36 -1.05 -10.18 -6.01
C ALA A 36 -1.79 -9.30 -7.04
N PRO A 37 -2.33 -9.89 -8.12
CA PRO A 37 -3.00 -9.14 -9.19
C PRO A 37 -4.33 -8.54 -8.74
N ASP A 38 -4.93 -9.11 -7.69
CA ASP A 38 -6.19 -8.65 -7.10
C ASP A 38 -6.26 -8.93 -5.59
N LEU A 39 -7.27 -8.34 -4.94
CA LEU A 39 -7.48 -8.45 -3.49
C LEU A 39 -7.88 -9.87 -3.05
N HIS A 40 -8.50 -10.65 -3.93
CA HIS A 40 -8.89 -12.01 -3.60
C HIS A 40 -7.65 -12.90 -3.49
N GLU A 41 -6.73 -12.79 -4.44
CA GLU A 41 -5.45 -13.50 -4.40
C GLU A 41 -4.55 -12.99 -3.26
N ALA A 42 -4.51 -11.68 -3.00
CA ALA A 42 -3.80 -11.12 -1.85
C ALA A 42 -4.27 -11.76 -0.53
N ARG A 43 -5.59 -11.85 -0.34
CA ARG A 43 -6.19 -12.48 0.85
C ARG A 43 -5.85 -13.96 0.94
N ARG A 44 -5.82 -14.67 -0.18
CA ARG A 44 -5.44 -16.09 -0.24
C ARG A 44 -3.97 -16.28 0.17
N VAL A 45 -3.06 -15.47 -0.35
CA VAL A 45 -1.63 -15.51 -0.01
C VAL A 45 -1.44 -15.19 1.48
N ARG A 46 -2.09 -14.14 1.99
CA ARG A 46 -2.06 -13.79 3.41
C ARG A 46 -2.49 -14.96 4.30
N GLY A 47 -3.56 -15.66 3.95
CA GLY A 47 -4.05 -16.81 4.73
C GLY A 47 -3.08 -18.00 4.81
N ARG A 48 -2.03 -18.03 3.98
CA ARG A 48 -0.96 -19.04 4.04
C ARG A 48 0.23 -18.62 4.90
N ILE A 49 0.32 -17.34 5.26
CA ILE A 49 1.39 -16.79 6.09
C ILE A 49 0.94 -16.93 7.55
N THR A 50 1.58 -17.83 8.28
CA THR A 50 1.20 -18.19 9.66
C THR A 50 2.11 -17.58 10.72
N ASP A 51 3.21 -16.97 10.29
CA ASP A 51 4.19 -16.34 11.18
C ASP A 51 3.66 -14.99 11.71
N ASP A 52 4.17 -14.55 12.86
CA ASP A 52 3.86 -13.22 13.43
C ASP A 52 4.62 -12.12 12.69
N VAL A 53 4.30 -11.98 11.40
CA VAL A 53 4.87 -11.00 10.47
C VAL A 53 3.75 -10.15 9.87
N ALA A 54 4.03 -8.87 9.63
CA ALA A 54 3.10 -8.00 8.92
C ALA A 54 3.11 -8.31 7.43
N VAL A 55 1.95 -8.55 6.83
CA VAL A 55 1.81 -8.79 5.39
C VAL A 55 1.59 -7.45 4.69
N ILE A 56 2.48 -7.09 3.78
CA ILE A 56 2.48 -5.82 3.05
C ILE A 56 2.20 -6.08 1.57
N LEU A 57 1.08 -5.55 1.07
CA LEU A 57 0.65 -5.75 -0.31
C LEU A 57 1.21 -4.70 -1.27
N ASP A 58 1.74 -5.15 -2.39
CA ASP A 58 2.23 -4.27 -3.45
C ASP A 58 1.11 -3.69 -4.29
N ILE A 59 1.16 -2.37 -4.48
CA ILE A 59 0.23 -1.64 -5.32
C ILE A 59 1.00 -0.71 -6.25
N THR A 60 0.87 -0.95 -7.56
CA THR A 60 1.34 -0.03 -8.59
C THR A 60 0.32 1.09 -8.75
N VAL A 61 0.73 2.33 -8.55
CA VAL A 61 -0.16 3.51 -8.54
C VAL A 61 0.17 4.48 -9.67
N ALA A 62 -0.88 4.91 -10.36
CA ALA A 62 -0.84 6.07 -11.25
C ALA A 62 -1.79 7.13 -10.71
N ILE A 63 -1.25 8.22 -10.18
CA ILE A 63 -2.05 9.29 -9.57
C ILE A 63 -2.04 10.52 -10.48
N ALA A 64 -3.25 11.05 -10.75
CA ALA A 64 -3.44 12.27 -11.51
C ALA A 64 -4.65 13.07 -10.98
N ALA A 65 -4.84 14.28 -11.51
CA ALA A 65 -5.96 15.16 -11.14
C ALA A 65 -7.33 14.56 -11.50
N ASP A 66 -7.39 13.74 -12.55
CA ASP A 66 -8.61 13.08 -13.01
C ASP A 66 -8.34 11.63 -13.42
N TYR A 67 -9.42 10.84 -13.43
CA TYR A 67 -9.37 9.41 -13.71
C TYR A 67 -8.81 9.09 -15.11
N ARG A 68 -9.14 9.90 -16.14
CA ARG A 68 -8.69 9.63 -17.51
C ARG A 68 -7.18 9.80 -17.61
N SER A 69 -6.64 10.86 -17.04
CA SER A 69 -5.20 11.11 -16.99
C SER A 69 -4.47 10.01 -16.22
N ALA A 70 -5.00 9.59 -15.07
CA ALA A 70 -4.42 8.50 -14.28
C ALA A 70 -4.39 7.17 -15.05
N ARG A 71 -5.48 6.82 -15.73
CA ARG A 71 -5.56 5.60 -16.54
C ARG A 71 -4.62 5.61 -17.73
N HIS A 72 -4.35 6.78 -18.31
CA HIS A 72 -3.38 6.92 -19.38
C HIS A 72 -1.93 6.77 -18.90
N ALA A 73 -1.64 7.22 -17.68
CA ALA A 73 -0.32 7.09 -17.06
C ALA A 73 0.00 5.68 -16.56
N MET A 74 -1.03 4.83 -16.36
CA MET A 74 -0.83 3.44 -15.94
C MET A 74 -0.26 2.60 -17.11
N PRO A 75 0.91 1.96 -16.94
CA PRO A 75 1.46 1.09 -17.95
C PRO A 75 0.54 -0.11 -18.22
N ARG A 76 0.46 -0.52 -19.48
CA ARG A 76 -0.26 -1.73 -19.91
C ARG A 76 0.65 -2.95 -19.79
N ILE A 77 1.17 -3.17 -18.59
CA ILE A 77 1.98 -4.35 -18.30
C ILE A 77 1.08 -5.32 -17.53
N ASP A 78 1.07 -6.58 -17.95
CA ASP A 78 0.50 -7.66 -17.14
C ASP A 78 1.48 -7.88 -15.98
N GLY A 79 1.21 -7.23 -14.85
CA GLY A 79 1.99 -7.33 -13.62
C GLY A 79 1.32 -8.25 -12.61
N ASP A 80 2.13 -8.84 -11.74
CA ASP A 80 1.63 -9.64 -10.60
C ASP A 80 1.14 -8.77 -9.43
N THR A 81 1.09 -7.44 -9.59
CA THR A 81 0.73 -6.48 -8.55
C THR A 81 -0.62 -5.81 -8.82
N LEU A 82 -1.27 -5.37 -7.74
CA LEU A 82 -2.54 -4.67 -7.84
C LEU A 82 -2.31 -3.29 -8.47
N HIS A 83 -3.09 -2.95 -9.49
CA HIS A 83 -2.97 -1.66 -10.17
C HIS A 83 -4.08 -0.69 -9.72
N TYR A 84 -3.69 0.49 -9.25
CA TYR A 84 -4.60 1.58 -8.94
C TYR A 84 -4.30 2.82 -9.81
N ALA A 85 -5.31 3.27 -10.56
CA ALA A 85 -5.21 4.49 -11.35
C ALA A 85 -6.36 5.42 -10.98
N GLY A 86 -6.05 6.55 -10.34
CA GLY A 86 -7.06 7.48 -9.87
C GLY A 86 -6.51 8.67 -9.10
N THR A 87 -7.27 9.13 -8.13
CA THR A 87 -6.90 10.27 -7.26
C THR A 87 -6.26 9.78 -5.98
N ILE A 88 -5.54 10.68 -5.30
CA ILE A 88 -4.96 10.40 -3.98
C ILE A 88 -6.03 10.07 -2.93
N GLU A 89 -7.21 10.67 -3.02
CA GLU A 89 -8.32 10.39 -2.11
C GLU A 89 -8.87 8.97 -2.29
N GLY A 90 -9.02 8.53 -3.55
CA GLY A 90 -9.43 7.16 -3.82
C GLY A 90 -8.36 6.15 -3.40
N LEU A 91 -7.07 6.49 -3.50
CA LEU A 91 -5.98 5.64 -3.02
C LEU A 91 -6.07 5.47 -1.50
N ALA A 92 -6.26 6.55 -0.75
CA ALA A 92 -6.41 6.50 0.70
C ALA A 92 -7.63 5.66 1.12
N GLY A 93 -8.74 5.74 0.38
CA GLY A 93 -9.90 4.89 0.57
C GLY A 93 -9.58 3.41 0.34
N LEU A 94 -8.98 3.08 -0.80
CA LEU A 94 -8.59 1.70 -1.15
C LEU A 94 -7.64 1.09 -0.10
N VAL A 95 -6.62 1.82 0.32
CA VAL A 95 -5.68 1.35 1.35
C VAL A 95 -6.41 1.09 2.67
N GLY A 96 -7.36 1.96 3.02
CA GLY A 96 -8.19 1.74 4.19
C GLY A 96 -9.07 0.50 4.09
N ASP A 97 -9.68 0.27 2.94
CA ASP A 97 -10.50 -0.92 2.68
C ASP A 97 -9.67 -2.20 2.75
N ILE A 98 -8.45 -2.21 2.21
CA ILE A 98 -7.51 -3.35 2.27
C ILE A 98 -7.22 -3.73 3.72
N PHE A 99 -6.95 -2.72 4.55
CA PHE A 99 -6.64 -2.91 5.97
C PHE A 99 -7.86 -3.38 6.76
N MET A 100 -9.00 -2.70 6.61
CA MET A 100 -10.23 -3.04 7.34
C MET A 100 -10.80 -4.40 6.95
N ALA A 101 -10.60 -4.82 5.70
CA ALA A 101 -11.00 -6.14 5.22
C ALA A 101 -10.01 -7.26 5.60
N ASP A 102 -8.92 -6.95 6.30
CA ASP A 102 -7.90 -7.91 6.72
C ASP A 102 -7.23 -8.62 5.52
N VAL A 103 -7.09 -7.89 4.40
CA VAL A 103 -6.40 -8.36 3.19
C VAL A 103 -4.89 -8.23 3.36
N ALA A 104 -4.42 -7.17 4.01
CA ALA A 104 -3.03 -6.92 4.35
C ALA A 104 -2.94 -6.00 5.57
N ASP A 105 -1.83 -6.09 6.31
CA ASP A 105 -1.53 -5.21 7.46
C ASP A 105 -0.98 -3.84 7.00
N GLY A 106 -0.62 -3.74 5.72
CA GLY A 106 -0.08 -2.55 5.11
C GLY A 106 0.08 -2.68 3.61
N VAL A 107 0.61 -1.63 2.98
CA VAL A 107 0.86 -1.61 1.54
C VAL A 107 2.22 -1.02 1.19
N THR A 108 2.78 -1.47 0.07
CA THR A 108 3.90 -0.81 -0.62
C THR A 108 3.34 -0.04 -1.81
N ILE A 109 3.53 1.27 -1.82
CA ILE A 109 3.20 2.12 -2.97
C ILE A 109 4.37 2.09 -3.95
N ILE A 110 4.10 1.65 -5.18
CA ILE A 110 5.05 1.58 -6.30
C ILE A 110 4.56 2.54 -7.38
N PRO A 111 5.36 3.49 -7.88
CA PRO A 111 4.88 4.44 -8.87
C PRO A 111 4.83 3.76 -10.23
N ALA A 112 3.77 4.02 -10.99
CA ALA A 112 3.61 3.51 -12.35
C ALA A 112 4.68 4.03 -13.33
N SER A 113 5.33 5.14 -13.01
CA SER A 113 6.41 5.75 -13.79
C SER A 113 7.44 6.42 -12.87
N PRO A 114 8.75 6.37 -13.19
CA PRO A 114 9.79 7.08 -12.44
C PRO A 114 9.64 8.61 -12.47
N GLU A 115 8.81 9.15 -13.36
CA GLU A 115 8.52 10.59 -13.45
C GLU A 115 7.59 11.09 -12.32
N GLN A 116 6.92 10.17 -11.62
CA GLN A 116 6.10 10.53 -10.47
C GLN A 116 6.99 10.73 -9.24
N ASP A 117 6.86 11.90 -8.61
CA ASP A 117 7.51 12.17 -7.32
C ASP A 117 6.91 11.28 -6.22
N MET A 118 7.51 10.10 -6.04
CA MET A 118 7.05 9.09 -5.09
C MET A 118 7.04 9.63 -3.66
N ARG A 119 8.05 10.43 -3.28
CA ARG A 119 8.17 10.92 -1.92
C ARG A 119 6.98 11.83 -1.60
N ARG A 120 6.73 12.79 -2.48
CA ARG A 120 5.56 13.66 -2.36
C ARG A 120 4.25 12.88 -2.38
N LEU A 121 4.13 11.92 -3.31
CA LEU A 121 2.90 11.15 -3.44
C LEU A 121 2.58 10.35 -2.18
N ALA A 122 3.60 9.75 -1.59
CA ALA A 122 3.43 8.93 -0.41
C ALA A 122 3.21 9.76 0.86
N ASP A 123 3.86 10.93 0.98
CA ASP A 123 3.57 11.87 2.07
C ASP A 123 2.10 12.36 1.97
N GLU A 124 1.63 12.71 0.76
CA GLU A 124 0.23 13.07 0.53
C GLU A 124 -0.74 11.91 0.82
N ALA A 125 -0.39 10.68 0.45
CA ALA A 125 -1.18 9.49 0.77
C ALA A 125 -1.26 9.25 2.28
N LEU A 126 -0.11 9.30 2.97
CA LEU A 126 0.02 9.09 4.40
C LEU A 126 -0.88 10.06 5.17
N ASP A 127 -0.83 11.36 4.83
CA ASP A 127 -1.69 12.38 5.42
C ASP A 127 -3.19 12.07 5.30
N ARG A 128 -3.60 11.55 4.13
CA ARG A 128 -5.02 11.26 3.83
C ARG A 128 -5.50 9.99 4.52
N ILE A 129 -4.59 9.02 4.69
CA ILE A 129 -4.84 7.76 5.38
C ILE A 129 -4.86 7.98 6.90
N ALA A 130 -3.95 8.77 7.45
CA ALA A 130 -3.90 9.12 8.88
C ALA A 130 -5.19 9.76 9.38
N ARG A 131 -5.90 10.48 8.51
CA ARG A 131 -7.23 11.05 8.80
C ARG A 131 -8.35 10.02 8.90
N ARG A 132 -8.14 8.79 8.42
CA ARG A 132 -9.14 7.72 8.34
C ARG A 132 -8.84 6.56 9.29
N LEU A 133 -7.57 6.26 9.51
CA LEU A 133 -7.12 5.07 10.22
C LEU A 133 -5.92 5.37 11.12
N PRO A 134 -5.77 4.63 12.23
CA PRO A 134 -4.55 4.66 13.02
C PRO A 134 -3.38 4.09 12.21
N LEU A 135 -2.26 4.81 12.20
CA LEU A 135 -1.01 4.38 11.57
C LEU A 135 -0.10 3.68 12.58
N ALA A 136 0.69 2.72 12.13
CA ALA A 136 1.67 2.05 12.99
C ALA A 136 2.73 3.05 13.49
N GLY A 137 2.86 3.16 14.81
CA GLY A 137 3.85 4.03 15.46
C GLY A 137 3.46 5.52 15.54
N ALA A 138 2.26 5.89 15.10
CA ALA A 138 1.69 7.20 15.42
C ALA A 138 1.13 7.16 16.86
N ALA A 139 1.95 7.62 17.81
CA ALA A 139 1.56 7.86 19.20
C ALA A 139 0.91 9.25 19.35
#